data_AF-E6ZHP5-F1
#
_entry.id   AF-E6ZHP5-F1
#
_cell.length_a   1.000
_cell.length_b   1.000
_cell.length_c   1.000
_cell.angle_alpha   90.00
_cell.angle_beta   90.00
_cell.angle_gamma   90.00
#
_symmetry.space_group_name_H-M   'P 1'
#
loop_
_entity.id
_entity.type
_entity.pdbx_description
1 polymer ?
#
loop_
_entity_poly.entity_id
_entity_poly.type
_entity_poly.pdbx_seq_one_letter_code
_entity_poly.pdbx_strand_id
1 'polypeptide(L)'
;MAIEESGPGAQNSPYQLRRKTLLPKRTAAASATASACPSKGPMEGASTSSTEAFGHRAKRARVSGKSHDLPAAPAEQYLQQKLPDEVVLKIFSYLLEQDLCQAACVCKRFSQLANDPILWKRLYMEVFEYTRPMMHPEPGRFYQVSPEEHEHPNPWKESFQQLYKGAHVKPGFAEHFYSNPGRYKGRENMLYYDTIEDALGGVQEAHFDGLIFVHSGIYTDEWIYIESPITMIGAAPGKVADKVVIENTRDSTFVFMEGSEDAYVGYMTIKFNPDDKSAQHHNAHHCLEITVNCSPNIDHCIIRSTCTGNAHTVKAILL
;
A
#
# COMPACT_ATOMS: atom_id res chain seq x y z
N MET A 1 2.78 -35.93 55.18
CA MET A 1 3.67 -36.59 54.19
C MET A 1 3.62 -35.74 52.94
N ALA A 2 4.63 -34.89 52.77
CA ALA A 2 4.88 -34.14 51.56
C ALA A 2 5.75 -35.02 50.65
N ILE A 3 5.36 -35.14 49.38
CA ILE A 3 6.17 -35.79 48.35
C ILE A 3 6.56 -34.67 47.40
N GLU A 4 7.82 -34.24 47.52
CA GLU A 4 8.51 -33.44 46.51
C GLU A 4 8.82 -34.34 45.32
N GLU A 5 8.37 -33.94 44.12
CA GLU A 5 8.87 -34.51 42.87
C GLU A 5 9.67 -33.44 42.13
N SER A 6 10.95 -33.73 41.94
CA SER A 6 11.95 -32.88 41.33
C SER A 6 11.82 -32.89 39.80
N GLY A 7 11.62 -31.72 39.19
CA GLY A 7 11.58 -31.56 37.73
C GLY A 7 12.98 -31.66 37.09
N PRO A 8 13.11 -32.24 35.87
CA PRO A 8 14.38 -32.41 35.20
C PRO A 8 14.93 -31.09 34.63
N GLY A 9 16.26 -30.96 34.70
CA GLY A 9 17.01 -29.74 34.43
C GLY A 9 16.87 -29.17 33.02
N ALA A 10 17.01 -27.84 32.95
CA ALA A 10 17.03 -27.04 31.74
C ALA A 10 18.12 -27.53 30.76
N GLN A 11 17.71 -28.22 29.70
CA GLN A 11 18.55 -28.46 28.54
C GLN A 11 18.51 -27.21 27.64
N ASN A 12 19.65 -26.54 27.52
CA ASN A 12 19.83 -25.41 26.61
C ASN A 12 19.67 -25.88 25.16
N SER A 13 18.73 -25.25 24.44
CA SER A 13 18.53 -25.43 23.00
C SER A 13 19.78 -25.00 22.20
N PRO A 14 20.21 -25.77 21.19
CA PRO A 14 21.45 -25.53 20.43
C PRO A 14 21.43 -24.27 19.54
N TYR A 15 20.34 -23.49 19.53
CA TYR A 15 20.17 -22.30 18.68
C TYR A 15 20.28 -20.94 19.40
N GLN A 16 20.72 -20.90 20.67
CA GLN A 16 20.91 -19.64 21.37
C GLN A 16 22.21 -18.93 20.93
N LEU A 17 22.11 -18.05 19.93
CA LEU A 17 23.17 -17.11 19.56
C LEU A 17 23.39 -16.10 20.69
N ARG A 18 24.57 -16.19 21.32
CA ARG A 18 25.06 -15.33 22.41
C ARG A 18 25.12 -13.87 21.98
N ARG A 19 24.08 -13.08 22.28
CA ARG A 19 24.05 -11.63 22.05
C ARG A 19 25.01 -10.95 23.05
N LYS A 20 26.15 -10.45 22.58
CA LYS A 20 27.05 -9.59 23.39
C LYS A 20 26.41 -8.20 23.52
N THR A 21 25.91 -7.89 24.70
CA THR A 21 25.39 -6.55 25.04
C THR A 21 26.57 -5.58 25.20
N LEU A 22 26.70 -4.60 24.31
CA LEU A 22 27.61 -3.46 24.48
C LEU A 22 26.79 -2.26 24.93
N LEU A 23 27.04 -1.82 26.17
CA LEU A 23 26.50 -0.60 26.77
C LEU A 23 27.14 0.64 26.13
N PRO A 24 26.38 1.68 25.75
CA PRO A 24 26.95 2.97 25.34
C PRO A 24 27.42 3.78 26.56
N LYS A 25 28.67 4.24 26.49
CA LYS A 25 29.31 5.10 27.49
C LYS A 25 28.79 6.54 27.34
N ARG A 26 28.15 7.06 28.39
CA ARG A 26 27.75 8.48 28.50
C ARG A 26 28.99 9.36 28.66
N THR A 27 29.08 10.45 27.89
CA THR A 27 29.84 11.65 28.28
C THR A 27 28.93 12.86 28.11
N ALA A 28 28.87 13.66 29.17
CA ALA A 28 27.99 14.80 29.35
C ALA A 28 28.70 16.14 29.04
N ALA A 29 27.89 17.22 29.09
CA ALA A 29 28.21 18.65 29.12
C ALA A 29 28.39 19.32 27.74
N ALA A 30 27.89 20.53 27.46
CA ALA A 30 27.04 21.46 28.19
C ALA A 30 26.39 22.45 27.20
N SER A 31 25.28 23.03 27.63
CA SER A 31 24.50 24.14 27.07
C SER A 31 25.24 25.49 27.06
N ALA A 32 25.00 26.33 26.05
CA ALA A 32 24.87 27.78 26.19
C ALA A 32 24.18 28.42 24.96
N THR A 33 23.46 29.51 25.24
CA THR A 33 22.37 30.18 24.52
C THR A 33 22.79 31.43 23.73
N ALA A 34 21.83 31.93 22.92
CA ALA A 34 21.63 33.32 22.47
C ALA A 34 22.49 33.79 21.26
N SER A 35 22.06 34.62 20.30
CA SER A 35 20.91 35.53 20.14
C SER A 35 20.84 36.13 18.71
N ALA A 36 19.63 36.50 18.29
CA ALA A 36 19.24 37.71 17.53
C ALA A 36 19.62 37.91 16.03
N CYS A 37 18.57 38.14 15.23
CA CYS A 37 18.57 38.79 13.91
C CYS A 37 18.88 40.31 14.00
N PRO A 38 19.12 41.03 12.87
CA PRO A 38 17.99 41.67 12.20
C PRO A 38 18.08 41.83 10.66
N SER A 39 16.92 42.12 10.08
CA SER A 39 16.58 42.45 8.69
C SER A 39 17.05 43.83 8.18
N LYS A 40 17.23 43.98 6.86
CA LYS A 40 16.81 45.13 6.00
C LYS A 40 17.15 44.87 4.51
N GLY A 41 16.18 45.03 3.59
CA GLY A 41 16.40 45.11 2.12
C GLY A 41 16.63 46.56 1.66
N PRO A 42 16.26 46.99 0.43
CA PRO A 42 16.08 46.29 -0.84
C PRO A 42 16.83 46.99 -2.02
N MET A 43 16.62 46.51 -3.26
CA MET A 43 16.42 47.29 -4.51
C MET A 43 17.26 46.88 -5.73
N GLU A 44 16.59 47.03 -6.87
CA GLU A 44 16.75 46.45 -8.21
C GLU A 44 18.00 46.85 -9.00
N GLY A 45 18.37 45.96 -9.93
CA GLY A 45 19.26 46.26 -11.04
C GLY A 45 19.06 45.24 -12.16
N ALA A 46 18.32 45.64 -13.20
CA ALA A 46 18.14 44.89 -14.43
C ALA A 46 19.47 44.75 -15.18
N SER A 47 19.71 43.61 -15.85
CA SER A 47 20.44 43.59 -17.12
C SER A 47 20.24 42.27 -17.86
N THR A 48 20.03 42.45 -19.16
CA THR A 48 19.91 41.49 -20.24
C THR A 48 21.28 40.95 -20.68
N SER A 49 21.20 39.86 -21.45
CA SER A 49 22.12 39.42 -22.51
C SER A 49 23.32 38.52 -22.20
N SER A 50 23.32 37.43 -22.98
CA SER A 50 24.43 36.79 -23.71
C SER A 50 25.41 35.86 -22.99
N THR A 51 25.18 34.56 -23.29
CA THR A 51 26.11 33.57 -23.87
C THR A 51 27.38 33.10 -23.13
N GLU A 52 27.43 31.77 -23.03
CA GLU A 52 28.60 30.85 -23.09
C GLU A 52 29.18 30.30 -21.77
N ALA A 53 28.87 29.01 -21.57
CA ALA A 53 29.78 27.89 -21.37
C ALA A 53 30.58 27.72 -20.05
N PHE A 54 30.48 26.47 -19.55
CA PHE A 54 31.28 25.76 -18.55
C PHE A 54 31.17 26.17 -17.07
N GLY A 55 30.43 25.34 -16.31
CA GLY A 55 30.46 25.30 -14.84
C GLY A 55 30.16 23.90 -14.32
N HIS A 56 31.09 23.34 -13.57
CA HIS A 56 31.16 21.94 -13.14
C HIS A 56 29.92 21.40 -12.41
N ARG A 57 29.41 20.25 -12.88
CA ARG A 57 28.54 19.35 -12.10
C ARG A 57 29.29 18.92 -10.83
N ALA A 58 28.73 19.22 -9.67
CA ALA A 58 29.20 18.69 -8.40
C ALA A 58 29.17 17.16 -8.44
N LYS A 59 30.36 16.54 -8.55
CA LYS A 59 30.53 15.10 -8.44
C LYS A 59 30.22 14.73 -6.99
N ARG A 60 29.15 13.93 -6.76
CA ARG A 60 28.92 13.29 -5.46
C ARG A 60 30.21 12.58 -5.06
N ALA A 61 30.72 12.92 -3.88
CA ALA A 61 31.87 12.24 -3.31
C ALA A 61 31.53 10.75 -3.16
N ARG A 62 32.17 9.89 -3.95
CA ARG A 62 32.23 8.46 -3.65
C ARG A 62 33.04 8.34 -2.38
N VAL A 63 32.38 8.03 -1.25
CA VAL A 63 33.06 7.50 -0.07
C VAL A 63 33.59 6.13 -0.47
N SER A 64 34.76 6.10 -1.10
CA SER A 64 35.56 4.89 -1.28
C SER A 64 36.23 4.60 0.06
N GLY A 65 35.45 4.20 1.05
CA GLY A 65 36.00 3.51 2.20
C GLY A 65 36.55 2.18 1.69
N LYS A 66 37.88 1.99 1.77
CA LYS A 66 38.48 0.66 1.63
C LYS A 66 37.88 -0.22 2.72
N SER A 67 36.84 -0.97 2.39
CA SER A 67 36.43 -2.13 3.15
C SER A 67 37.62 -3.07 3.10
N HIS A 68 38.27 -3.32 4.24
CA HIS A 68 39.12 -4.49 4.34
C HIS A 68 38.19 -5.69 4.11
N ASP A 69 38.32 -6.32 2.94
CA ASP A 69 37.66 -7.59 2.62
C ASP A 69 38.19 -8.64 3.60
N LEU A 70 37.54 -8.75 4.76
CA LEU A 70 37.61 -9.96 5.55
C LEU A 70 37.04 -11.07 4.68
N PRO A 71 37.71 -12.24 4.56
CA PRO A 71 37.17 -13.33 3.78
C PRO A 71 35.78 -13.67 4.30
N ALA A 72 34.78 -13.54 3.43
CA ALA A 72 33.39 -13.88 3.73
C ALA A 72 33.36 -15.23 4.42
N ALA A 73 32.59 -15.33 5.51
CA ALA A 73 32.57 -16.55 6.31
C ALA A 73 32.21 -17.75 5.41
N PRO A 74 32.71 -18.96 5.66
CA PRO A 74 32.49 -20.11 4.77
C PRO A 74 31.00 -20.36 4.44
N ALA A 75 30.11 -20.04 5.38
CA ALA A 75 28.66 -20.09 5.19
C ALA A 75 28.12 -19.03 4.22
N GLU A 76 28.64 -17.79 4.28
CA GLU A 76 28.24 -16.69 3.38
C GLU A 76 28.63 -17.01 1.94
N GLN A 77 29.87 -17.48 1.73
CA GLN A 77 30.31 -17.94 0.41
C GLN A 77 29.48 -19.10 -0.11
N TYR A 78 29.09 -20.04 0.76
CA TYR A 78 28.26 -21.17 0.36
C TYR A 78 26.87 -20.71 -0.11
N LEU A 79 26.21 -19.83 0.65
CA LEU A 79 24.90 -19.28 0.28
C LEU A 79 24.95 -18.45 -1.01
N GLN A 80 25.97 -17.60 -1.15
CA GLN A 80 26.08 -16.68 -2.28
C GLN A 80 26.54 -17.35 -3.58
N GLN A 81 27.36 -18.40 -3.50
CA GLN A 81 28.05 -18.93 -4.69
C GLN A 81 27.84 -20.42 -4.94
N LYS A 82 27.51 -21.22 -3.92
CA LYS A 82 27.48 -22.69 -4.04
C LYS A 82 26.07 -23.29 -4.05
N LEU A 83 25.10 -22.64 -3.43
CA LEU A 83 23.70 -23.08 -3.53
C LEU A 83 23.19 -22.93 -4.98
N PRO A 84 22.40 -23.87 -5.51
CA PRO A 84 21.66 -23.69 -6.76
C PRO A 84 20.62 -22.56 -6.68
N ASP A 85 20.28 -21.95 -7.81
CA ASP A 85 19.34 -20.83 -7.87
C ASP A 85 17.94 -21.21 -7.39
N GLU A 86 17.48 -22.44 -7.66
CA GLU A 86 16.16 -22.94 -7.23
C GLU A 86 16.04 -22.97 -5.72
N VAL A 87 17.13 -23.30 -5.02
CA VAL A 87 17.17 -23.32 -3.55
C VAL A 87 17.13 -21.90 -3.00
N VAL A 88 17.89 -20.98 -3.60
CA VAL A 88 17.88 -19.57 -3.21
C VAL A 88 16.52 -18.94 -3.46
N LEU A 89 15.91 -19.20 -4.62
CA LEU A 89 14.54 -18.77 -4.94
C LEU A 89 13.53 -19.36 -3.95
N LYS A 90 13.70 -20.62 -3.54
CA LYS A 90 12.85 -21.22 -2.51
C LYS A 90 13.01 -20.52 -1.14
N ILE A 91 14.23 -20.14 -0.76
CA ILE A 91 14.46 -19.33 0.46
C ILE A 91 13.81 -17.96 0.32
N PHE A 92 14.02 -17.28 -0.81
CA PHE A 92 13.44 -15.97 -1.10
C PHE A 92 11.92 -15.99 -1.15
N SER A 93 11.29 -17.14 -1.46
CA SER A 93 9.84 -17.29 -1.36
C SER A 93 9.28 -17.18 0.07
N TYR A 94 10.11 -17.22 1.11
CA TYR A 94 9.67 -16.96 2.48
C TYR A 94 9.88 -15.51 2.92
N LEU A 95 10.51 -14.68 2.09
CA LEU A 95 10.77 -13.27 2.39
C LEU A 95 9.60 -12.40 1.93
N LEU A 96 9.28 -11.38 2.72
CA LEU A 96 8.40 -10.29 2.32
C LEU A 96 9.16 -9.27 1.46
N GLU A 97 8.43 -8.34 0.88
CA GLU A 97 8.93 -7.36 -0.09
C GLU A 97 10.12 -6.52 0.40
N GLN A 98 10.14 -6.12 1.68
CA GLN A 98 11.25 -5.34 2.24
C GLN A 98 12.51 -6.19 2.32
N ASP A 99 12.40 -7.41 2.87
CA ASP A 99 13.52 -8.34 3.00
C ASP A 99 14.05 -8.79 1.64
N LEU A 100 13.18 -8.97 0.62
CA LEU A 100 13.60 -9.20 -0.76
C LEU A 100 14.39 -8.03 -1.33
N CYS A 101 13.92 -6.79 -1.09
CA CYS A 101 14.66 -5.60 -1.51
C CYS A 101 16.04 -5.51 -0.83
N GLN A 102 16.14 -5.88 0.46
CA GLN A 102 17.43 -5.94 1.16
C GLN A 102 18.34 -7.05 0.61
N ALA A 103 17.78 -8.24 0.35
CA ALA A 103 18.52 -9.34 -0.27
C ALA A 103 19.09 -8.95 -1.63
N ALA A 104 18.34 -8.18 -2.43
CA ALA A 104 18.77 -7.68 -3.73
C ALA A 104 20.03 -6.78 -3.66
N CYS A 105 20.33 -6.19 -2.51
CA CYS A 105 21.49 -5.33 -2.29
C CYS A 105 22.78 -6.09 -1.92
N VAL A 106 22.70 -7.40 -1.66
CA VAL A 106 23.83 -8.19 -1.15
C VAL A 106 24.90 -8.44 -2.22
N CYS A 107 24.50 -8.97 -3.38
CA CYS A 107 25.41 -9.24 -4.50
C CYS A 107 24.64 -9.29 -5.82
N LYS A 108 25.35 -9.32 -6.97
CA LYS A 108 24.72 -9.34 -8.31
C LYS A 108 23.74 -10.50 -8.49
N ARG A 109 24.13 -11.70 -8.03
CA ARG A 109 23.30 -12.90 -8.13
C ARG A 109 22.01 -12.75 -7.31
N PHE A 110 22.12 -12.30 -6.05
CA PHE A 110 20.94 -12.08 -5.21
C PHE A 110 20.07 -10.95 -5.77
N SER A 111 20.66 -9.92 -6.35
CA SER A 111 19.94 -8.86 -7.06
C SER A 111 19.08 -9.43 -8.19
N GLN A 112 19.63 -10.33 -9.02
CA GLN A 112 18.87 -10.98 -10.09
C GLN A 112 17.74 -11.85 -9.53
N LEU A 113 18.06 -12.75 -8.59
CA LEU A 113 17.08 -13.70 -8.04
C LEU A 113 15.97 -13.03 -7.21
N ALA A 114 16.30 -12.00 -6.43
CA ALA A 114 15.32 -11.26 -5.64
C ALA A 114 14.40 -10.38 -6.49
N ASN A 115 14.75 -10.14 -7.76
CA ASN A 115 13.90 -9.45 -8.74
C ASN A 115 13.15 -10.43 -9.67
N ASP A 116 13.15 -11.73 -9.37
CA ASP A 116 12.44 -12.74 -10.16
C ASP A 116 10.93 -12.44 -10.26
N PRO A 117 10.34 -12.36 -11.48
CA PRO A 117 8.93 -12.02 -11.65
C PRO A 117 7.95 -13.00 -10.99
N ILE A 118 8.30 -14.29 -10.85
CA ILE A 118 7.40 -15.29 -10.25
C ILE A 118 7.28 -15.06 -8.74
N LEU A 119 8.38 -14.72 -8.06
CA LEU A 119 8.36 -14.33 -6.65
C LEU A 119 7.45 -13.13 -6.41
N TRP A 120 7.63 -12.07 -7.21
CA TRP A 120 6.85 -10.83 -7.07
C TRP A 120 5.39 -11.03 -7.47
N LYS A 121 5.10 -11.82 -8.50
CA LYS A 121 3.72 -12.19 -8.86
C LYS A 121 3.00 -12.84 -7.68
N ARG A 122 3.62 -13.81 -7.01
CA ARG A 122 3.01 -14.49 -5.86
C ARG A 122 2.77 -13.53 -4.70
N LEU A 123 3.78 -12.74 -4.31
CA LEU A 123 3.62 -11.73 -3.25
C LEU A 123 2.52 -10.72 -3.58
N TYR A 124 2.48 -10.26 -4.82
CA TYR A 124 1.49 -9.32 -5.32
C TYR A 124 0.08 -9.89 -5.23
N MET A 125 -0.12 -11.12 -5.73
CA MET A 125 -1.41 -11.80 -5.65
C MET A 125 -1.85 -12.08 -4.21
N GLU A 126 -0.92 -12.39 -3.30
CA GLU A 126 -1.23 -12.58 -1.88
C GLU A 126 -1.73 -11.30 -1.20
N VAL A 127 -1.29 -10.11 -1.65
CA VAL A 127 -1.65 -8.81 -1.07
C VAL A 127 -2.86 -8.18 -1.76
N PHE A 128 -2.87 -8.12 -3.09
CA PHE A 128 -3.85 -7.36 -3.88
C PHE A 128 -4.86 -8.24 -4.63
N GLU A 129 -4.67 -9.56 -4.64
CA GLU A 129 -5.57 -10.56 -5.26
C GLU A 129 -5.76 -10.44 -6.79
N TYR A 130 -5.28 -9.39 -7.43
CA TYR A 130 -5.36 -9.25 -8.88
C TYR A 130 -4.54 -10.32 -9.60
N THR A 131 -5.10 -10.83 -10.70
CA THR A 131 -4.42 -11.78 -11.60
C THR A 131 -3.55 -11.11 -12.67
N ARG A 132 -3.51 -9.78 -12.68
CA ARG A 132 -2.68 -8.93 -13.55
C ARG A 132 -2.16 -7.73 -12.74
N PRO A 133 -0.96 -7.21 -13.01
CA PRO A 133 -0.47 -6.01 -12.34
C PRO A 133 -1.37 -4.81 -12.64
N MET A 134 -1.83 -4.13 -11.59
CA MET A 134 -2.59 -2.89 -11.64
C MET A 134 -1.62 -1.70 -11.56
N MET A 135 -1.51 -0.93 -12.62
CA MET A 135 -0.68 0.28 -12.65
C MET A 135 -1.45 1.49 -12.16
N HIS A 136 -0.74 2.36 -11.45
CA HIS A 136 -1.17 3.63 -10.92
C HIS A 136 -0.05 4.69 -11.06
N PRO A 137 0.24 5.17 -12.29
CA PRO A 137 1.32 6.12 -12.51
C PRO A 137 0.98 7.56 -12.09
N GLU A 138 -0.30 7.90 -12.04
CA GLU A 138 -0.83 9.25 -11.78
C GLU A 138 -2.13 9.14 -10.96
N PRO A 139 -2.47 10.13 -10.11
CA PRO A 139 -3.73 10.16 -9.37
C PRO A 139 -4.95 9.88 -10.26
N GLY A 140 -5.88 9.03 -9.80
CA GLY A 140 -7.08 8.66 -10.54
C GLY A 140 -6.88 7.83 -11.81
N ARG A 141 -5.65 7.42 -12.14
CA ARG A 141 -5.36 6.60 -13.33
C ARG A 141 -5.00 5.18 -12.94
N PHE A 142 -5.88 4.23 -13.25
CA PHE A 142 -5.69 2.81 -12.95
C PHE A 142 -5.94 1.93 -14.18
N TYR A 143 -5.00 1.03 -14.47
CA TYR A 143 -5.16 0.07 -15.56
C TYR A 143 -4.37 -1.21 -15.34
N GLN A 144 -4.94 -2.34 -15.75
CA GLN A 144 -4.24 -3.62 -15.72
C GLN A 144 -3.35 -3.79 -16.94
N VAL A 145 -2.11 -4.22 -16.74
CA VAL A 145 -1.17 -4.53 -17.83
C VAL A 145 -1.01 -6.02 -18.05
N SER A 146 -0.65 -6.40 -19.28
CA SER A 146 -0.19 -7.76 -19.59
C SER A 146 1.30 -7.87 -19.22
N PRO A 147 1.71 -8.76 -18.28
CA PRO A 147 3.10 -8.87 -17.87
C PRO A 147 4.07 -9.18 -19.02
N GLU A 148 3.60 -9.89 -20.04
CA GLU A 148 4.40 -10.29 -21.19
C GLU A 148 4.63 -9.16 -22.20
N GLU A 149 3.76 -8.14 -22.19
CA GLU A 149 3.78 -7.03 -23.16
C GLU A 149 4.32 -5.72 -22.55
N HIS A 150 4.47 -5.67 -21.22
CA HIS A 150 4.89 -4.46 -20.51
C HIS A 150 6.41 -4.27 -20.59
N GLU A 151 6.85 -3.02 -20.78
CA GLU A 151 8.26 -2.69 -21.00
C GLU A 151 9.16 -2.98 -19.78
N HIS A 152 8.60 -2.86 -18.57
CA HIS A 152 9.38 -3.03 -17.35
C HIS A 152 9.71 -4.52 -17.11
N PRO A 153 10.96 -4.89 -16.80
CA PRO A 153 11.37 -6.30 -16.63
C PRO A 153 10.60 -7.07 -15.55
N ASN A 154 10.07 -6.36 -14.55
CA ASN A 154 9.23 -6.93 -13.51
C ASN A 154 8.03 -6.01 -13.23
N PRO A 155 6.94 -6.15 -14.00
CA PRO A 155 5.74 -5.31 -13.85
C PRO A 155 5.04 -5.53 -12.49
N TRP A 156 5.14 -6.75 -11.93
CA TRP A 156 4.59 -7.08 -10.63
C TRP A 156 5.24 -6.26 -9.51
N LYS A 157 6.57 -6.16 -9.51
CA LYS A 157 7.31 -5.36 -8.54
C LYS A 157 7.02 -3.87 -8.67
N GLU A 158 6.97 -3.36 -9.90
CA GLU A 158 6.65 -1.97 -10.19
C GLU A 158 5.26 -1.60 -9.66
N SER A 159 4.26 -2.41 -10.00
CA SER A 159 2.89 -2.24 -9.49
C SER A 159 2.83 -2.35 -7.97
N PHE A 160 3.50 -3.34 -7.36
CA PHE A 160 3.56 -3.49 -5.90
C PHE A 160 4.07 -2.21 -5.23
N GLN A 161 5.12 -1.59 -5.79
CA GLN A 161 5.70 -0.37 -5.25
C GLN A 161 4.70 0.80 -5.29
N GLN A 162 3.96 0.97 -6.38
CA GLN A 162 2.97 2.04 -6.53
C GLN A 162 1.80 1.89 -5.54
N LEU A 163 1.44 0.65 -5.20
CA LEU A 163 0.28 0.32 -4.37
C LEU A 163 0.62 0.08 -2.88
N TYR A 164 1.89 0.16 -2.50
CA TYR A 164 2.41 -0.36 -1.23
C TYR A 164 1.79 0.24 0.04
N LYS A 165 1.27 1.47 -0.02
CA LYS A 165 0.77 2.22 1.13
C LYS A 165 -0.76 2.21 1.26
N GLY A 166 -1.47 1.36 0.51
CA GLY A 166 -2.92 1.34 0.58
C GLY A 166 -3.44 0.72 1.87
N ALA A 167 -4.57 1.22 2.33
CA ALA A 167 -5.42 0.52 3.28
C ALA A 167 -6.18 -0.60 2.56
N HIS A 168 -6.46 -1.69 3.27
CA HIS A 168 -7.13 -2.87 2.74
C HIS A 168 -8.39 -3.16 3.56
N VAL A 169 -9.55 -3.07 2.94
CA VAL A 169 -10.81 -3.56 3.50
C VAL A 169 -10.95 -5.03 3.14
N LYS A 170 -10.84 -5.89 4.14
CA LYS A 170 -10.91 -7.35 3.99
C LYS A 170 -11.54 -7.98 5.23
N PRO A 171 -12.86 -8.20 5.22
CA PRO A 171 -13.59 -8.72 6.37
C PRO A 171 -12.98 -10.01 6.94
N GLY A 172 -12.72 -10.02 8.25
CA GLY A 172 -12.17 -11.15 8.99
C GLY A 172 -10.66 -11.32 8.87
N PHE A 173 -9.95 -10.40 8.21
CA PHE A 173 -8.50 -10.47 8.05
C PHE A 173 -7.74 -9.56 9.02
N ALA A 174 -8.34 -8.46 9.49
CA ALA A 174 -7.66 -7.50 10.35
C ALA A 174 -7.12 -8.16 11.63
N GLU A 175 -7.95 -8.94 12.34
CA GLU A 175 -7.52 -9.69 13.53
C GLU A 175 -6.33 -10.62 13.24
N HIS A 176 -6.38 -11.37 12.14
CA HIS A 176 -5.30 -12.26 11.74
C HIS A 176 -4.00 -11.49 11.45
N PHE A 177 -4.09 -10.34 10.79
CA PHE A 177 -2.93 -9.50 10.51
C PHE A 177 -2.28 -8.96 11.79
N TYR A 178 -3.07 -8.32 12.65
CA TYR A 178 -2.55 -7.64 13.85
C TYR A 178 -2.15 -8.59 14.98
N SER A 179 -2.74 -9.80 15.05
CA SER A 179 -2.33 -10.83 16.02
C SER A 179 -1.01 -11.54 15.65
N ASN A 180 -0.49 -11.32 14.43
CA ASN A 180 0.71 -11.99 13.92
C ASN A 180 1.83 -11.00 13.51
N PRO A 181 2.29 -10.09 14.40
CA PRO A 181 3.24 -9.02 14.04
C PRO A 181 4.61 -9.54 13.57
N GLY A 182 5.03 -10.73 14.04
CA GLY A 182 6.27 -11.35 13.58
C GLY A 182 6.20 -11.84 12.13
N ARG A 183 5.02 -12.29 11.68
CA ARG A 183 4.79 -12.77 10.30
C ARG A 183 4.73 -11.63 9.30
N TYR A 184 4.14 -10.50 9.69
CA TYR A 184 3.93 -9.33 8.84
C TYR A 184 4.93 -8.20 9.13
N LYS A 185 6.05 -8.52 9.76
CA LYS A 185 7.11 -7.55 10.04
C LYS A 185 7.56 -6.87 8.74
N GLY A 186 7.63 -5.55 8.76
CA GLY A 186 7.96 -4.74 7.58
C GLY A 186 6.74 -4.31 6.77
N ARG A 187 5.51 -4.75 7.08
CA ARG A 187 4.26 -4.23 6.47
C ARG A 187 3.58 -3.17 7.31
N GLU A 188 4.37 -2.26 7.87
CA GLU A 188 3.87 -1.20 8.77
C GLU A 188 3.04 -0.14 8.02
N ASN A 189 3.21 -0.04 6.70
CA ASN A 189 2.48 0.90 5.84
C ASN A 189 1.22 0.29 5.19
N MET A 190 0.89 -0.97 5.51
CA MET A 190 -0.33 -1.63 5.04
C MET A 190 -1.28 -1.75 6.22
N LEU A 191 -2.44 -1.12 6.11
CA LEU A 191 -3.48 -1.16 7.14
C LEU A 191 -4.59 -2.11 6.68
N TYR A 192 -5.18 -2.85 7.61
CA TYR A 192 -6.27 -3.77 7.32
C TYR A 192 -7.49 -3.43 8.17
N TYR A 193 -8.65 -3.31 7.54
CA TYR A 193 -9.93 -3.02 8.17
C TYR A 193 -10.94 -4.09 7.79
N ASP A 194 -11.89 -4.35 8.69
CA ASP A 194 -12.96 -5.31 8.42
C ASP A 194 -14.14 -4.68 7.66
N THR A 195 -14.32 -3.36 7.76
CA THR A 195 -15.39 -2.60 7.08
C THR A 195 -14.84 -1.42 6.28
N ILE A 196 -15.60 -0.91 5.30
CA ILE A 196 -15.24 0.29 4.53
C ILE A 196 -15.34 1.53 5.44
N GLU A 197 -16.33 1.58 6.32
CA GLU A 197 -16.53 2.67 7.29
C GLU A 197 -15.29 2.86 8.18
N ASP A 198 -14.76 1.78 8.77
CA ASP A 198 -13.54 1.84 9.60
C ASP A 198 -12.34 2.33 8.79
N ALA A 199 -12.21 1.90 7.53
CA ALA A 199 -11.13 2.35 6.66
C ALA A 199 -11.21 3.84 6.34
N LEU A 200 -12.42 4.36 6.08
CA LEU A 200 -12.65 5.79 5.84
C LEU A 200 -12.33 6.62 7.09
N GLY A 201 -12.74 6.18 8.28
CA GLY A 201 -12.36 6.81 9.54
C GLY A 201 -10.84 6.81 9.76
N GLY A 202 -10.19 5.69 9.43
CA GLY A 202 -8.73 5.57 9.48
C GLY A 202 -7.98 6.51 8.53
N VAL A 203 -8.53 6.84 7.34
CA VAL A 203 -7.95 7.83 6.42
C VAL A 203 -7.87 9.21 7.10
N GLN A 204 -8.93 9.62 7.78
CA GLN A 204 -8.99 10.96 8.39
C GLN A 204 -7.99 11.13 9.53
N GLU A 205 -7.62 10.03 10.20
CA GLU A 205 -6.68 10.04 11.32
C GLU A 205 -5.22 9.80 10.90
N ALA A 206 -4.95 9.22 9.72
CA ALA A 206 -3.65 8.65 9.37
C ALA A 206 -2.95 9.28 8.15
N HIS A 207 -1.62 9.22 8.15
CA HIS A 207 -0.72 9.74 7.11
C HIS A 207 -0.55 8.82 5.88
N PHE A 208 -1.63 8.30 5.29
CA PHE A 208 -1.55 7.57 4.02
C PHE A 208 -2.25 8.32 2.89
N ASP A 209 -1.87 8.01 1.65
CA ASP A 209 -2.20 8.79 0.46
C ASP A 209 -3.68 8.62 0.01
N GLY A 210 -4.59 8.21 0.92
CA GLY A 210 -6.02 8.04 0.66
C GLY A 210 -6.40 6.83 -0.20
N LEU A 211 -5.47 5.91 -0.47
CA LEU A 211 -5.70 4.71 -1.28
C LEU A 211 -6.29 3.56 -0.45
N ILE A 212 -7.46 3.08 -0.83
CA ILE A 212 -8.21 1.99 -0.19
C ILE A 212 -8.48 0.89 -1.22
N PHE A 213 -8.04 -0.34 -0.91
CA PHE A 213 -8.39 -1.56 -1.62
C PHE A 213 -9.58 -2.23 -0.96
N VAL A 214 -10.67 -2.43 -1.71
CA VAL A 214 -11.83 -3.19 -1.23
C VAL A 214 -11.75 -4.59 -1.80
N HIS A 215 -11.42 -5.57 -0.95
CA HIS A 215 -11.22 -6.95 -1.39
C HIS A 215 -12.52 -7.65 -1.83
N SER A 216 -12.38 -8.77 -2.53
CA SER A 216 -13.51 -9.61 -2.96
C SER A 216 -14.51 -9.85 -1.82
N GLY A 217 -15.77 -9.53 -2.04
CA GLY A 217 -16.81 -9.60 -1.03
C GLY A 217 -18.11 -8.94 -1.48
N ILE A 218 -19.16 -9.14 -0.69
CA ILE A 218 -20.41 -8.40 -0.79
C ILE A 218 -20.52 -7.58 0.49
N TYR A 219 -20.46 -6.26 0.36
CA TYR A 219 -20.52 -5.28 1.43
C TYR A 219 -21.92 -4.70 1.41
N THR A 220 -22.67 -4.92 2.50
CA THR A 220 -24.10 -4.58 2.56
C THR A 220 -24.38 -3.55 3.63
N ASP A 221 -25.13 -2.52 3.26
CA ASP A 221 -25.66 -1.50 4.17
C ASP A 221 -24.57 -0.77 4.99
N GLU A 222 -23.37 -0.64 4.43
CA GLU A 222 -22.30 0.18 5.00
C GLU A 222 -22.50 1.67 4.71
N TRP A 223 -22.04 2.53 5.62
CA TRP A 223 -22.16 3.98 5.53
C TRP A 223 -20.96 4.59 4.80
N ILE A 224 -21.15 4.91 3.51
CA ILE A 224 -20.06 5.36 2.64
C ILE A 224 -20.26 6.84 2.30
N TYR A 225 -19.76 7.70 3.19
CA TYR A 225 -19.67 9.15 3.00
C TYR A 225 -18.25 9.54 2.64
N ILE A 226 -18.07 10.15 1.47
CA ILE A 226 -16.76 10.57 0.97
C ILE A 226 -16.69 12.09 1.07
N GLU A 227 -15.88 12.58 2.00
CA GLU A 227 -15.65 14.00 2.32
C GLU A 227 -14.20 14.45 2.01
N SER A 228 -13.45 13.62 1.30
CA SER A 228 -12.03 13.84 0.99
C SER A 228 -11.65 13.21 -0.35
N PRO A 229 -10.53 13.62 -0.99
CA PRO A 229 -10.07 13.13 -2.29
C PRO A 229 -9.47 11.71 -2.22
N ILE A 230 -10.21 10.76 -1.66
CA ILE A 230 -9.76 9.37 -1.49
C ILE A 230 -9.88 8.58 -2.79
N THR A 231 -9.07 7.54 -2.89
CA THR A 231 -9.11 6.57 -3.98
C THR A 231 -9.55 5.22 -3.43
N MET A 232 -10.73 4.75 -3.83
CA MET A 232 -11.25 3.43 -3.47
C MET A 232 -11.30 2.54 -4.71
N ILE A 233 -10.64 1.39 -4.67
CA ILE A 233 -10.56 0.47 -5.80
C ILE A 233 -10.85 -0.97 -5.38
N GLY A 234 -11.70 -1.66 -6.15
CA GLY A 234 -11.96 -3.07 -5.94
C GLY A 234 -10.70 -3.92 -6.20
N ALA A 235 -10.44 -4.89 -5.34
CA ALA A 235 -9.29 -5.79 -5.39
C ALA A 235 -9.74 -7.26 -5.40
N ALA A 236 -9.64 -7.92 -6.55
CA ALA A 236 -10.08 -9.30 -6.72
C ALA A 236 -9.43 -9.96 -7.96
N PRO A 237 -9.41 -11.30 -8.03
CA PRO A 237 -8.91 -12.00 -9.21
C PRO A 237 -9.89 -11.89 -10.39
N GLY A 238 -9.34 -11.83 -11.61
CA GLY A 238 -10.14 -11.81 -12.84
C GLY A 238 -10.94 -10.51 -13.02
N LYS A 239 -12.23 -10.64 -13.36
CA LYS A 239 -13.13 -9.50 -13.55
C LYS A 239 -13.59 -8.96 -12.21
N VAL A 240 -12.85 -7.98 -11.70
CA VAL A 240 -12.98 -7.43 -10.34
C VAL A 240 -14.40 -7.02 -9.99
N ALA A 241 -15.10 -6.30 -10.88
CA ALA A 241 -16.45 -5.84 -10.62
C ALA A 241 -17.47 -6.97 -10.38
N ASP A 242 -17.20 -8.21 -10.82
CA ASP A 242 -18.07 -9.36 -10.55
C ASP A 242 -17.85 -9.95 -9.13
N LYS A 243 -16.82 -9.50 -8.42
CA LYS A 243 -16.33 -10.05 -7.15
C LYS A 243 -16.36 -9.07 -5.99
N VAL A 244 -16.24 -7.78 -6.27
CA VAL A 244 -16.37 -6.70 -5.29
C VAL A 244 -17.71 -6.02 -5.51
N VAL A 245 -18.66 -6.28 -4.61
CA VAL A 245 -20.03 -5.76 -4.71
C VAL A 245 -20.35 -4.96 -3.46
N ILE A 246 -20.73 -3.70 -3.65
CA ILE A 246 -21.21 -2.84 -2.58
C ILE A 246 -22.71 -2.63 -2.84
N GLU A 247 -23.54 -2.93 -1.86
CA GLU A 247 -24.98 -2.92 -1.97
C GLU A 247 -25.59 -2.21 -0.76
N ASN A 248 -26.58 -1.34 -0.99
CA ASN A 248 -27.35 -0.73 0.09
C ASN A 248 -28.85 -0.89 -0.21
N THR A 249 -29.63 -1.20 0.82
CA THR A 249 -31.08 -1.47 0.77
C THR A 249 -31.92 -0.38 1.43
N ARG A 250 -31.29 0.58 2.11
CA ARG A 250 -31.98 1.58 2.93
C ARG A 250 -31.64 3.00 2.49
N ASP A 251 -30.36 3.28 2.34
CA ASP A 251 -29.81 4.61 2.06
C ASP A 251 -29.03 4.62 0.73
N SER A 252 -28.57 5.80 0.34
CA SER A 252 -27.71 5.94 -0.83
C SER A 252 -26.43 5.11 -0.66
N THR A 253 -26.00 4.38 -1.69
CA THR A 253 -24.86 3.44 -1.56
C THR A 253 -23.53 4.16 -1.42
N PHE A 254 -23.32 5.24 -2.19
CA PHE A 254 -22.22 6.18 -2.02
C PHE A 254 -22.78 7.59 -1.96
N VAL A 255 -22.27 8.38 -1.02
CA VAL A 255 -22.57 9.81 -0.91
C VAL A 255 -21.26 10.59 -0.97
N PHE A 256 -21.09 11.38 -2.02
CA PHE A 256 -19.95 12.28 -2.22
C PHE A 256 -20.32 13.68 -1.72
N MET A 257 -19.56 14.15 -0.75
CA MET A 257 -19.75 15.39 0.00
C MET A 257 -18.66 16.41 -0.35
N GLU A 258 -18.86 17.68 0.02
CA GLU A 258 -17.86 18.74 -0.15
C GLU A 258 -16.48 18.28 0.36
N GLY A 259 -15.42 18.52 -0.41
CA GLY A 259 -14.07 18.00 -0.15
C GLY A 259 -13.72 16.71 -0.91
N SER A 260 -14.68 16.09 -1.59
CA SER A 260 -14.45 14.91 -2.45
C SER A 260 -14.05 15.24 -3.89
N GLU A 261 -13.52 16.44 -4.14
CA GLU A 261 -12.94 16.76 -5.45
C GLU A 261 -11.84 15.74 -5.77
N ASP A 262 -11.78 15.25 -7.01
CA ASP A 262 -10.79 14.26 -7.46
C ASP A 262 -10.82 12.90 -6.74
N ALA A 263 -11.82 12.63 -5.89
CA ALA A 263 -12.03 11.30 -5.32
C ALA A 263 -12.22 10.28 -6.46
N TYR A 264 -11.64 9.09 -6.33
CA TYR A 264 -11.71 8.03 -7.34
C TYR A 264 -12.40 6.80 -6.75
N VAL A 265 -13.40 6.26 -7.46
CA VAL A 265 -14.00 4.96 -7.14
C VAL A 265 -13.97 4.09 -8.39
N GLY A 266 -13.34 2.92 -8.29
CA GLY A 266 -13.21 2.05 -9.45
C GLY A 266 -13.22 0.55 -9.24
N TYR A 267 -13.45 -0.17 -10.33
CA TYR A 267 -13.33 -1.63 -10.41
C TYR A 267 -14.25 -2.41 -9.45
N MET A 268 -15.49 -1.97 -9.25
CA MET A 268 -16.46 -2.65 -8.39
C MET A 268 -17.88 -2.60 -8.95
N THR A 269 -18.79 -3.41 -8.41
CA THR A 269 -20.22 -3.26 -8.64
C THR A 269 -20.82 -2.46 -7.50
N ILE A 270 -21.56 -1.39 -7.82
CA ILE A 270 -22.27 -0.56 -6.86
C ILE A 270 -23.76 -0.75 -7.10
N LYS A 271 -24.52 -1.05 -6.04
CA LYS A 271 -25.94 -1.32 -6.12
C LYS A 271 -26.74 -0.57 -5.06
N PHE A 272 -27.84 0.01 -5.50
CA PHE A 272 -28.95 0.36 -4.62
C PHE A 272 -30.12 -0.60 -4.87
N ASN A 273 -30.53 -1.34 -3.86
CA ASN A 273 -31.56 -2.37 -3.95
C ASN A 273 -32.55 -2.26 -2.78
N PRO A 274 -33.45 -1.26 -2.81
CA PRO A 274 -34.30 -0.93 -1.68
C PRO A 274 -35.26 -2.06 -1.32
N ASP A 275 -35.41 -2.32 -0.02
CA ASP A 275 -36.35 -3.32 0.53
C ASP A 275 -37.80 -2.95 0.18
N ASP A 276 -38.16 -1.68 0.39
CA ASP A 276 -39.44 -1.14 -0.06
C ASP A 276 -39.34 -0.64 -1.50
N LYS A 277 -40.02 -1.36 -2.39
CA LYS A 277 -40.10 -1.01 -3.81
C LYS A 277 -41.16 0.05 -4.10
N SER A 278 -41.86 0.57 -3.10
CA SER A 278 -42.82 1.67 -3.26
C SER A 278 -42.14 2.96 -3.75
N ALA A 279 -42.84 3.75 -4.57
CA ALA A 279 -42.29 4.97 -5.16
C ALA A 279 -41.95 6.09 -4.15
N GLN A 280 -42.29 5.94 -2.86
CA GLN A 280 -42.12 6.99 -1.86
C GLN A 280 -40.70 7.04 -1.29
N HIS A 281 -40.02 5.90 -1.09
CA HIS A 281 -38.63 5.86 -0.62
C HIS A 281 -37.60 6.18 -1.72
N HIS A 282 -37.95 6.00 -3.00
CA HIS A 282 -37.03 6.18 -4.14
C HIS A 282 -36.65 7.63 -4.47
N ASN A 283 -37.34 8.62 -3.90
CA ASN A 283 -37.03 10.03 -4.17
C ASN A 283 -35.90 10.57 -3.28
N ALA A 284 -35.47 9.82 -2.25
CA ALA A 284 -34.48 10.27 -1.28
C ALA A 284 -33.11 9.59 -1.41
N HIS A 285 -33.05 8.38 -1.98
CA HIS A 285 -31.84 7.55 -1.98
C HIS A 285 -31.48 7.01 -3.35
N HIS A 286 -30.18 6.93 -3.61
CA HIS A 286 -29.62 6.63 -4.93
C HIS A 286 -28.40 5.70 -4.85
N CYS A 287 -28.08 5.05 -5.97
CA CYS A 287 -26.86 4.26 -6.05
C CYS A 287 -25.60 5.13 -5.86
N LEU A 288 -25.60 6.33 -6.43
CA LEU A 288 -24.58 7.35 -6.22
C LEU A 288 -25.29 8.69 -5.96
N GLU A 289 -24.90 9.37 -4.90
CA GLU A 289 -25.34 10.72 -4.57
C GLU A 289 -24.12 11.64 -4.60
N ILE A 290 -24.14 12.65 -5.47
CA ILE A 290 -23.05 13.62 -5.62
C ILE A 290 -23.60 14.98 -5.23
N THR A 291 -23.08 15.53 -4.13
CA THR A 291 -23.53 16.82 -3.62
C THR A 291 -22.79 17.98 -4.30
N VAL A 292 -23.03 19.21 -3.83
CA VAL A 292 -22.50 20.43 -4.46
C VAL A 292 -20.98 20.48 -4.30
N ASN A 293 -20.28 21.03 -5.30
CA ASN A 293 -18.82 21.16 -5.33
C ASN A 293 -18.05 19.83 -5.24
N CYS A 294 -18.67 18.74 -5.72
CA CYS A 294 -18.03 17.42 -5.80
C CYS A 294 -17.80 17.04 -7.27
N SER A 295 -16.64 16.48 -7.59
CA SER A 295 -16.34 15.98 -8.94
C SER A 295 -15.58 14.65 -8.90
N PRO A 296 -16.20 13.57 -8.37
CA PRO A 296 -15.54 12.29 -8.26
C PRO A 296 -15.38 11.62 -9.63
N ASN A 297 -14.32 10.82 -9.77
CA ASN A 297 -14.08 9.95 -10.91
C ASN A 297 -14.58 8.54 -10.62
N ILE A 298 -15.59 8.10 -11.37
CA ILE A 298 -16.17 6.75 -11.28
C ILE A 298 -15.76 5.96 -12.52
N ASP A 299 -14.91 4.95 -12.34
CA ASP A 299 -14.23 4.29 -13.45
C ASP A 299 -14.27 2.76 -13.35
N HIS A 300 -14.47 2.06 -14.47
CA HIS A 300 -14.60 0.60 -14.52
C HIS A 300 -15.61 0.00 -13.51
N CYS A 301 -16.61 0.78 -13.07
CA CYS A 301 -17.66 0.34 -12.17
C CYS A 301 -18.89 -0.21 -12.92
N ILE A 302 -19.59 -1.16 -12.31
CA ILE A 302 -20.92 -1.59 -12.75
C ILE A 302 -21.95 -1.00 -11.79
N ILE A 303 -22.73 -0.02 -12.26
CA ILE A 303 -23.74 0.66 -11.43
C ILE A 303 -25.12 0.04 -11.71
N ARG A 304 -25.81 -0.40 -10.66
CA ARG A 304 -27.17 -0.96 -10.76
C ARG A 304 -28.10 -0.32 -9.74
N SER A 305 -29.35 -0.09 -10.14
CA SER A 305 -30.43 0.35 -9.25
C SER A 305 -31.71 -0.40 -9.64
N THR A 306 -32.47 -0.88 -8.66
CA THR A 306 -33.67 -1.74 -8.88
C THR A 306 -34.99 -1.06 -8.47
N CYS A 307 -35.07 0.28 -8.51
CA CYS A 307 -36.34 0.99 -8.33
C CYS A 307 -37.33 0.67 -9.48
N THR A 308 -38.61 0.53 -9.17
CA THR A 308 -39.63 0.04 -10.12
C THR A 308 -39.95 1.03 -11.24
N GLY A 309 -39.91 0.54 -12.49
CA GLY A 309 -40.51 1.21 -13.64
C GLY A 309 -39.52 2.04 -14.45
N ASN A 310 -39.03 1.45 -15.53
CA ASN A 310 -38.13 2.01 -16.54
C ASN A 310 -36.63 2.04 -16.18
N ALA A 311 -35.90 1.17 -16.87
CA ALA A 311 -34.52 1.30 -17.34
C ALA A 311 -33.58 2.28 -16.60
N HIS A 312 -32.47 1.73 -16.09
CA HIS A 312 -31.17 2.39 -15.99
C HIS A 312 -31.19 3.88 -15.64
N THR A 313 -31.66 4.25 -14.44
CA THR A 313 -31.44 5.63 -13.98
C THR A 313 -30.04 5.72 -13.36
N VAL A 314 -29.04 6.01 -14.19
CA VAL A 314 -27.81 6.67 -13.72
C VAL A 314 -28.15 8.16 -13.71
N LYS A 315 -28.50 8.71 -12.56
CA LYS A 315 -28.53 10.17 -12.39
C LYS A 315 -27.15 10.58 -11.88
N ALA A 316 -26.18 10.59 -12.79
CA ALA A 316 -25.00 11.44 -12.63
C ALA A 316 -25.52 12.87 -12.77
N ILE A 317 -25.88 13.51 -11.65
CA ILE A 317 -26.12 14.95 -11.64
C ILE A 317 -24.72 15.58 -11.74
N LEU A 318 -24.25 15.82 -12.96
CA LEU A 318 -23.33 16.92 -13.19
C LEU A 318 -24.14 18.21 -13.01
N LEU A 319 -23.90 18.93 -11.92
CA LEU A 319 -24.21 20.36 -11.85
C LEU A 319 -23.10 21.16 -12.55
#